data_AF-M5JJI4-F1
#
_entry.id   AF-M5JJI4-F1
#
_cell.length_a   1.000
_cell.length_b   1.000
_cell.length_c   1.000
_cell.angle_alpha   90.00
_cell.angle_beta   90.00
_cell.angle_gamma   90.00
#
_symmetry.space_group_name_H-M   'P 1'
#
loop_
_entity.id
_entity.type
_entity.pdbx_description
1 polymer ?
#
loop_
_entity_poly.entity_id
_entity_poly.type
_entity_poly.pdbx_seq_one_letter_code
_entity_poly.pdbx_strand_id
1 'polypeptide(L)'
;AAVFGGKMTLPIYARLHEFPAFVGIRHLDFVEVAVIRQPRRSKAMKINPYQTFTPMPGRASVEPSTDIWTDKQTVWTSPETQAFEAGEGEFISGISLEQRVEKVSERVVNAEFIRQRDVNFRLEGFIENETLELVEFDGVPVVPTVSGPADEDGVITGHFTTPPNVPAGSKSIYFEGSVGTVAGCTYVGRGSITVEEYRLTSSLETTTDTMPQPVVNNTVINNVTNVTNVTNANSSTPISRSGDGGGRGEGHDPLAQTFTLAQSWCLSAIRLMCAKVGSRSNSIAVQLRTVEVGMPTQTVLAEAFVPGTDLVEGEVFTARFNFPVFLQGGREFAFVALTDDAEHSLFVAEIGKIDLDTNAVISEQPFTVGVLLSSSNASTWTVHNEADLWL
;
A
#
# COMPACT_ATOMS: atom_id res chain seq x y z
N ALA A 1 -6.81 -37.00 -20.93
CA ALA A 1 -5.61 -36.99 -21.78
C ALA A 1 -6.05 -37.18 -23.23
N ALA A 2 -5.35 -36.57 -24.18
CA ALA A 2 -5.53 -36.85 -25.61
C ALA A 2 -4.25 -37.51 -26.15
N VAL A 3 -4.37 -38.24 -27.27
CA VAL A 3 -3.23 -38.85 -27.95
C VAL A 3 -3.26 -38.43 -29.41
N PHE A 4 -2.22 -37.73 -29.85
CA PHE A 4 -2.00 -37.33 -31.23
C PHE A 4 -0.55 -37.63 -31.60
N GLY A 5 -0.31 -38.14 -32.81
CA GLY A 5 1.05 -38.39 -33.32
C GLY A 5 1.94 -39.27 -32.42
N GLY A 6 1.35 -40.24 -31.71
CA GLY A 6 2.08 -41.13 -30.79
C GLY A 6 2.52 -40.49 -29.46
N LYS A 7 2.10 -39.26 -29.16
CA LYS A 7 2.41 -38.55 -27.89
C LYS A 7 1.15 -38.40 -27.05
N MET A 8 1.23 -38.73 -25.76
CA MET A 8 0.14 -38.58 -24.80
C MET A 8 0.24 -37.23 -24.09
N THR A 9 -0.79 -36.39 -24.21
CA THR A 9 -0.87 -35.12 -23.45
C THR A 9 -1.61 -35.34 -22.14
N LEU A 10 -0.85 -35.24 -21.03
CA LEU A 10 -1.41 -35.17 -19.68
C LEU A 10 -1.73 -33.70 -19.33
N PRO A 11 -2.90 -33.40 -18.75
CA PRO A 11 -3.18 -32.08 -18.23
C PRO A 11 -2.28 -31.81 -17.01
N ILE A 12 -1.44 -30.78 -17.08
CA ILE A 12 -0.70 -30.29 -15.93
C ILE A 12 -1.65 -29.40 -15.12
N TYR A 13 -2.19 -29.95 -14.03
CA TYR A 13 -2.93 -29.18 -13.05
C TYR A 13 -1.95 -28.34 -12.22
N ALA A 14 -1.62 -27.16 -12.74
CA ALA A 14 -0.80 -26.18 -12.03
C ALA A 14 -1.56 -25.71 -10.78
N ARG A 15 -1.19 -26.26 -9.61
CA ARG A 15 -1.64 -25.72 -8.33
C ARG A 15 -0.90 -24.41 -8.11
N LEU A 16 -1.56 -23.30 -8.46
CA LEU A 16 -1.04 -21.98 -8.18
C LEU A 16 -0.94 -21.81 -6.65
N HIS A 17 0.29 -21.81 -6.14
CA HIS A 17 0.55 -21.38 -4.78
C HIS A 17 0.64 -19.86 -4.82
N GLU A 18 -0.51 -19.21 -4.60
CA GLU A 18 -0.54 -17.78 -4.31
C GLU A 18 0.39 -17.51 -3.14
N PHE A 19 1.33 -16.58 -3.31
CA PHE A 19 1.99 -15.99 -2.16
C PHE A 19 0.89 -15.28 -1.35
N PRO A 20 0.78 -15.54 -0.03
CA PRO A 20 -0.25 -14.91 0.78
C PRO A 20 -0.09 -13.40 0.65
N ALA A 21 -1.20 -12.70 0.39
CA ALA A 21 -1.18 -11.27 0.08
C ALA A 21 -0.30 -10.51 1.08
N PHE A 22 0.56 -9.64 0.56
CA PHE A 22 1.47 -8.82 1.36
C PHE A 22 0.72 -7.60 1.92
N VAL A 23 -0.30 -7.89 2.74
CA VAL A 23 -1.13 -6.94 3.51
C VAL A 23 -0.28 -6.33 4.64
N GLY A 24 0.80 -5.62 4.27
CA GLY A 24 1.82 -5.11 5.17
C GLY A 24 3.16 -5.86 5.10
N ILE A 25 4.14 -5.29 5.81
CA ILE A 25 5.53 -5.76 5.86
C ILE A 25 5.59 -7.20 6.43
N ARG A 26 6.57 -7.98 5.97
CA ARG A 26 6.90 -9.30 6.52
C ARG A 26 8.36 -9.31 6.97
N HIS A 27 8.58 -9.79 8.17
CA HIS A 27 9.89 -10.07 8.77
C HIS A 27 9.96 -11.57 9.11
N LEU A 28 11.13 -12.05 9.52
CA LEU A 28 11.24 -13.38 10.15
C LEU A 28 10.53 -13.39 11.51
N ASP A 29 10.13 -14.57 11.98
CA ASP A 29 9.54 -14.73 13.30
C ASP A 29 10.52 -14.30 14.41
N PHE A 30 10.01 -13.60 15.42
CA PHE A 30 10.78 -13.16 16.59
C PHE A 30 9.97 -13.32 17.88
N VAL A 31 10.66 -13.31 19.02
CA VAL A 31 10.06 -13.35 20.36
C VAL A 31 10.22 -11.98 21.02
N GLU A 32 9.13 -11.39 21.49
CA GLU A 32 9.19 -10.12 22.23
C GLU A 32 9.71 -10.35 23.66
N VAL A 33 10.73 -9.59 24.04
CA VAL A 33 11.27 -9.53 25.40
C VAL A 33 11.28 -8.07 25.84
N ALA A 34 10.78 -7.79 27.03
CA ALA A 34 10.84 -6.44 27.61
C ALA A 34 12.27 -6.14 28.07
N VAL A 35 12.94 -5.27 27.33
CA VAL A 35 14.37 -4.91 27.51
C VAL A 35 14.59 -3.84 28.58
N ILE A 36 13.55 -3.05 28.86
CA ILE A 36 13.46 -1.97 29.84
C ILE A 36 12.03 -2.05 30.42
N ARG A 37 11.84 -1.69 31.71
CA ARG A 37 10.52 -1.62 32.38
C ARG A 37 10.51 -0.54 33.47
N GLN A 38 9.37 0.12 33.63
CA GLN A 38 9.02 1.03 34.72
C GLN A 38 7.58 0.70 35.17
N PRO A 39 7.39 -0.22 36.15
CA PRO A 39 6.05 -0.76 36.46
C PRO A 39 5.29 -0.03 37.57
N ARG A 40 5.86 1.03 38.18
CA ARG A 40 5.24 1.80 39.27
C ARG A 40 4.36 2.91 38.72
N ARG A 41 3.35 3.37 39.46
CA ARG A 41 2.53 4.53 39.07
C ARG A 41 1.97 5.26 40.29
N SER A 42 1.90 6.59 40.23
CA SER A 42 1.39 7.41 41.34
C SER A 42 0.49 8.58 40.92
N LYS A 43 0.57 9.07 39.68
CA LYS A 43 -0.34 10.10 39.14
C LYS A 43 -0.56 9.92 37.63
N ALA A 44 -1.59 10.60 37.13
CA ALA A 44 -1.76 10.85 35.70
C ALA A 44 -0.95 12.09 35.26
N MET A 45 -0.49 12.11 34.02
CA MET A 45 0.08 13.29 33.36
C MET A 45 -0.49 13.42 31.94
N LYS A 46 -1.09 14.57 31.63
CA LYS A 46 -1.68 14.86 30.31
C LYS A 46 -0.59 14.86 29.23
N ILE A 47 -0.92 14.30 28.06
CA ILE A 47 -0.02 14.33 26.90
C ILE A 47 0.04 15.74 26.31
N ASN A 48 -1.12 16.34 26.03
CA ASN A 48 -1.25 17.69 25.46
C ASN A 48 -1.91 18.68 26.46
N PRO A 49 -1.15 19.21 27.45
CA PRO A 49 -1.71 20.06 28.51
C PRO A 49 -2.01 21.51 28.09
N TYR A 50 -1.38 22.06 27.05
CA TYR A 50 -1.61 23.43 26.58
C TYR A 50 -2.59 23.52 25.39
N GLN A 51 -3.13 22.39 24.94
CA GLN A 51 -4.16 22.28 23.91
C GLN A 51 -3.69 22.79 22.53
N THR A 52 -2.47 22.41 22.13
CA THR A 52 -1.96 22.72 20.79
C THR A 52 -2.63 21.81 19.77
N PHE A 53 -3.74 22.30 19.19
CA PHE A 53 -4.56 21.59 18.20
C PHE A 53 -3.96 21.70 16.78
N THR A 54 -2.98 20.86 16.47
CA THR A 54 -2.77 20.40 15.08
C THR A 54 -3.36 18.99 14.98
N PRO A 55 -4.24 18.66 14.00
CA PRO A 55 -4.76 17.30 13.85
C PRO A 55 -3.64 16.27 13.71
N MET A 56 -3.75 15.12 14.38
CA MET A 56 -2.84 14.00 14.15
C MET A 56 -3.11 13.38 12.76
N PRO A 57 -2.09 12.90 12.03
CA PRO A 57 -2.32 12.14 10.82
C PRO A 57 -3.08 10.85 11.14
N GLY A 58 -4.24 10.68 10.52
CA GLY A 58 -5.08 9.50 10.63
C GLY A 58 -4.46 8.28 9.95
N ARG A 59 -4.93 7.10 10.34
CA ARG A 59 -4.49 5.81 9.80
C ARG A 59 -5.43 5.35 8.70
N ALA A 60 -4.90 5.14 7.49
CA ALA A 60 -5.65 4.57 6.38
C ALA A 60 -5.33 3.08 6.18
N SER A 61 -6.33 2.31 5.78
CA SER A 61 -6.22 0.91 5.37
C SER A 61 -7.12 0.63 4.17
N VAL A 62 -6.73 -0.33 3.32
CA VAL A 62 -7.44 -0.65 2.07
C VAL A 62 -7.53 -2.15 1.82
N GLU A 63 -8.65 -2.59 1.25
CA GLU A 63 -8.91 -3.99 0.91
C GLU A 63 -9.58 -4.13 -0.48
N PRO A 64 -8.92 -4.77 -1.47
CA PRO A 64 -7.59 -5.37 -1.40
C PRO A 64 -6.45 -4.34 -1.40
N SER A 65 -5.46 -4.54 -0.54
CA SER A 65 -4.19 -3.77 -0.55
C SER A 65 -3.16 -4.29 -1.56
N THR A 66 -3.37 -5.49 -2.11
CA THR A 66 -2.50 -6.12 -3.12
C THR A 66 -3.35 -6.78 -4.19
N ASP A 67 -3.04 -6.52 -5.47
CA ASP A 67 -3.73 -7.09 -6.62
C ASP A 67 -2.69 -7.69 -7.59
N ILE A 68 -2.77 -9.01 -7.77
CA ILE A 68 -1.89 -9.78 -8.66
C ILE A 68 -2.78 -10.48 -9.69
N TRP A 69 -2.45 -10.36 -10.98
CA TRP A 69 -3.24 -10.98 -12.04
C TRP A 69 -2.41 -11.47 -13.22
N THR A 70 -3.00 -12.42 -13.96
CA THR A 70 -2.57 -12.77 -15.32
C THR A 70 -3.73 -12.51 -16.27
N ASP A 71 -3.45 -11.88 -17.40
CA ASP A 71 -4.39 -11.59 -18.46
C ASP A 71 -3.96 -12.28 -19.77
N LYS A 72 -4.88 -12.39 -20.74
CA LYS A 72 -4.62 -13.00 -22.05
C LYS A 72 -5.02 -12.06 -23.20
N GLN A 73 -4.03 -11.70 -24.02
CA GLN A 73 -4.25 -10.93 -25.24
C GLN A 73 -4.02 -11.81 -26.46
N THR A 74 -5.02 -11.94 -27.33
CA THR A 74 -4.86 -12.65 -28.62
C THR A 74 -4.57 -11.67 -29.75
N VAL A 75 -3.55 -11.94 -30.56
CA VAL A 75 -3.18 -11.18 -31.76
C VAL A 75 -3.26 -12.10 -32.97
N TRP A 76 -3.76 -11.60 -34.11
CA TRP A 76 -3.87 -12.39 -35.34
C TRP A 76 -2.88 -11.93 -36.41
N THR A 77 -2.06 -12.85 -36.94
CA THR A 77 -1.03 -12.56 -37.95
C THR A 77 -1.60 -12.52 -39.40
N SER A 78 -2.93 -12.48 -39.56
CA SER A 78 -3.67 -12.50 -40.84
C SER A 78 -3.80 -13.91 -41.49
N PRO A 79 -4.59 -14.09 -42.56
CA PRO A 79 -4.86 -15.42 -43.12
C PRO A 79 -3.85 -15.80 -44.21
N GLU A 80 -3.22 -16.96 -44.06
CA GLU A 80 -2.46 -17.61 -45.14
C GLU A 80 -3.39 -18.53 -45.92
N THR A 81 -3.88 -18.08 -47.08
CA THR A 81 -4.54 -18.94 -48.07
C THR A 81 -3.48 -19.57 -48.97
N GLN A 82 -3.23 -20.86 -48.82
CA GLN A 82 -2.43 -21.62 -49.78
C GLN A 82 -3.36 -22.19 -50.86
N ALA A 83 -3.32 -21.58 -52.04
CA ALA A 83 -4.02 -22.05 -53.22
C ALA A 83 -3.09 -22.95 -54.05
N PHE A 84 -3.60 -24.12 -54.45
CA PHE A 84 -2.92 -25.02 -55.38
C PHE A 84 -3.52 -24.82 -56.78
N GLU A 85 -2.76 -24.21 -57.68
CA GLU A 85 -3.11 -24.08 -59.09
C GLU A 85 -2.94 -25.43 -59.81
N ALA A 86 -3.88 -25.77 -60.68
CA ALA A 86 -3.83 -26.99 -61.48
C ALA A 86 -2.82 -26.86 -62.64
N GLY A 87 -2.25 -27.98 -63.08
CA GLY A 87 -1.30 -28.01 -64.20
C GLY A 87 -1.94 -27.59 -65.53
N GLU A 88 -1.11 -27.11 -66.47
CA GLU A 88 -1.55 -26.68 -67.80
C GLU A 88 -2.20 -27.84 -68.57
N GLY A 89 -3.54 -27.85 -68.61
CA GLY A 89 -4.37 -28.88 -69.25
C GLY A 89 -5.39 -29.58 -68.34
N GLU A 90 -5.35 -29.37 -67.02
CA GLU A 90 -6.28 -29.97 -66.07
C GLU A 90 -7.51 -29.09 -65.76
N PHE A 91 -8.62 -29.72 -65.34
CA PHE A 91 -9.87 -29.04 -64.96
C PHE A 91 -10.23 -29.33 -63.52
N ILE A 92 -10.57 -28.28 -62.76
CA ILE A 92 -11.04 -28.39 -61.38
C ILE A 92 -12.45 -28.99 -61.36
N SER A 93 -12.58 -30.21 -60.84
CA SER A 93 -13.86 -30.93 -60.68
C SER A 93 -14.43 -30.83 -59.26
N GLY A 94 -13.62 -30.39 -58.28
CA GLY A 94 -14.06 -30.13 -56.92
C GLY A 94 -13.11 -29.18 -56.17
N ILE A 95 -13.69 -28.40 -55.24
CA ILE A 95 -12.97 -27.48 -54.35
C ILE A 95 -13.28 -27.89 -52.90
N SER A 96 -12.26 -28.18 -52.11
CA SER A 96 -12.34 -28.35 -50.66
C SER A 96 -11.57 -27.23 -49.97
N LEU A 97 -12.08 -26.76 -48.83
CA LEU A 97 -11.46 -25.69 -48.04
C LEU A 97 -11.36 -26.13 -46.57
N GLU A 98 -10.16 -26.47 -46.13
CA GLU A 98 -9.88 -26.69 -44.71
C GLU A 98 -9.34 -25.41 -44.06
N GLN A 99 -9.95 -24.99 -42.95
CA GLN A 99 -9.51 -23.85 -42.15
C GLN A 99 -8.98 -24.32 -40.80
N ARG A 100 -7.75 -23.94 -40.47
CA ARG A 100 -7.09 -24.29 -39.22
C ARG A 100 -6.56 -23.06 -38.50
N VAL A 101 -6.96 -22.91 -37.23
CA VAL A 101 -6.38 -21.94 -36.31
C VAL A 101 -5.13 -22.57 -35.69
N GLU A 102 -3.99 -21.90 -35.81
CA GLU A 102 -2.72 -22.32 -35.21
C GLU A 102 -2.16 -21.21 -34.31
N LYS A 103 -1.73 -21.57 -33.08
CA LYS A 103 -0.95 -20.65 -32.23
C LYS A 103 0.48 -20.60 -32.76
N VAL A 104 0.87 -19.46 -33.33
CA VAL A 104 2.17 -19.18 -33.93
C VAL A 104 3.22 -18.91 -32.86
N SER A 105 2.87 -18.07 -31.88
CA SER A 105 3.76 -17.71 -30.79
C SER A 105 3.01 -17.51 -29.47
N GLU A 106 3.74 -17.59 -28.36
CA GLU A 106 3.27 -17.29 -27.02
C GLU A 106 4.40 -16.61 -26.25
N ARG A 107 4.11 -15.43 -25.68
CA ARG A 107 5.07 -14.69 -24.85
C ARG A 107 4.37 -14.07 -23.66
N VAL A 108 5.04 -14.05 -22.51
CA VAL A 108 4.57 -13.32 -21.33
C VAL A 108 5.32 -12.00 -21.25
N VAL A 109 4.58 -10.91 -21.06
CA VAL A 109 5.10 -9.58 -20.72
C VAL A 109 4.52 -9.12 -19.39
N ASN A 110 5.17 -8.18 -18.72
CA ASN A 110 4.56 -7.54 -17.55
C ASN A 110 3.47 -6.55 -18.02
N ALA A 111 2.40 -6.40 -17.24
CA ALA A 111 1.44 -5.33 -17.48
C ALA A 111 2.10 -3.97 -17.15
N GLU A 112 1.93 -2.99 -18.05
CA GLU A 112 2.45 -1.63 -17.86
C GLU A 112 1.66 -0.86 -16.81
N PHE A 113 0.34 -1.08 -16.75
CA PHE A 113 -0.61 -0.40 -15.88
C PHE A 113 -1.31 -1.37 -14.92
N ILE A 114 -1.85 -0.84 -13.82
CA ILE A 114 -2.81 -1.58 -12.99
C ILE A 114 -4.16 -1.70 -13.70
N ARG A 115 -4.88 -2.79 -13.43
CA ARG A 115 -6.29 -2.88 -13.83
C ARG A 115 -7.15 -1.98 -12.94
N GLN A 116 -8.21 -1.44 -13.53
CA GLN A 116 -9.24 -0.73 -12.77
C GLN A 116 -10.03 -1.73 -11.93
N ARG A 117 -10.17 -1.44 -10.63
CA ARG A 117 -10.84 -2.31 -9.65
C ARG A 117 -11.35 -1.48 -8.48
N ASP A 118 -12.47 -1.88 -7.89
CA ASP A 118 -12.97 -1.29 -6.66
C ASP A 118 -12.12 -1.72 -5.46
N VAL A 119 -11.70 -0.73 -4.68
CA VAL A 119 -10.89 -0.87 -3.47
C VAL A 119 -11.67 -0.25 -2.31
N ASN A 120 -11.95 -1.04 -1.28
CA ASN A 120 -12.57 -0.57 -0.06
C ASN A 120 -11.51 0.12 0.80
N PHE A 121 -11.91 1.11 1.59
CA PHE A 121 -11.04 1.78 2.56
C PHE A 121 -11.70 1.92 3.93
N ARG A 122 -10.86 1.91 4.97
CA ARG A 122 -11.19 2.35 6.33
C ARG A 122 -10.12 3.34 6.79
N LEU A 123 -10.58 4.49 7.26
CA LEU A 123 -9.80 5.53 7.90
C LEU A 123 -10.10 5.54 9.40
N GLU A 124 -9.12 5.88 10.22
CA GLU A 124 -9.17 5.88 11.69
C GLU A 124 -8.47 7.14 12.21
N GLY A 125 -9.01 7.79 13.25
CA GLY A 125 -8.43 9.00 13.84
C GLY A 125 -8.87 10.30 13.16
N PHE A 126 -10.01 10.30 12.47
CA PHE A 126 -10.69 11.51 12.00
C PHE A 126 -11.54 12.09 13.12
N ILE A 127 -11.80 13.39 13.12
CA ILE A 127 -12.61 14.03 14.17
C ILE A 127 -14.10 13.70 13.98
N GLU A 128 -14.87 13.51 15.05
CA GLU A 128 -16.32 13.21 14.96
C GLU A 128 -17.06 14.21 14.05
N ASN A 129 -17.84 13.71 13.10
CA ASN A 129 -18.52 14.46 12.02
C ASN A 129 -17.61 15.09 10.95
N GLU A 130 -16.30 14.83 10.93
CA GLU A 130 -15.41 15.24 9.84
C GLU A 130 -15.81 14.53 8.52
N THR A 131 -15.85 15.28 7.42
CA THR A 131 -16.13 14.73 6.09
C THR A 131 -14.86 14.56 5.28
N LEU A 132 -14.74 13.46 4.54
CA LEU A 132 -13.64 13.21 3.60
C LEU A 132 -13.80 14.11 2.36
N GLU A 133 -12.86 15.03 2.12
CA GLU A 133 -12.93 15.97 0.99
C GLU A 133 -12.16 15.48 -0.24
N LEU A 134 -10.98 14.86 -0.04
CA LEU A 134 -10.10 14.43 -1.12
C LEU A 134 -9.62 12.99 -0.91
N VAL A 135 -9.56 12.25 -2.02
CA VAL A 135 -8.84 10.98 -2.14
C VAL A 135 -7.99 11.02 -3.40
N GLU A 136 -6.69 10.76 -3.27
CA GLU A 136 -5.77 10.61 -4.39
C GLU A 136 -5.16 9.21 -4.43
N PHE A 137 -5.06 8.65 -5.64
CA PHE A 137 -4.36 7.41 -5.92
C PHE A 137 -3.14 7.72 -6.80
N ASP A 138 -1.93 7.55 -6.28
CA ASP A 138 -0.67 7.89 -6.97
C ASP A 138 -0.59 9.36 -7.48
N GLY A 139 -1.25 10.29 -6.78
CA GLY A 139 -1.36 11.70 -7.19
C GLY A 139 -2.45 11.97 -8.23
N VAL A 140 -3.36 11.01 -8.47
CA VAL A 140 -4.56 11.17 -9.32
C VAL A 140 -5.80 11.22 -8.42
N PRO A 141 -6.53 12.35 -8.36
CA PRO A 141 -7.80 12.42 -7.63
C PRO A 141 -8.83 11.39 -8.10
N VAL A 142 -9.48 10.73 -7.16
CA VAL A 142 -10.56 9.76 -7.38
C VAL A 142 -11.81 10.15 -6.60
N VAL A 143 -12.99 9.78 -7.10
CA VAL A 143 -14.27 10.03 -6.41
C VAL A 143 -14.62 8.80 -5.55
N PRO A 144 -14.62 8.91 -4.21
CA PRO A 144 -15.06 7.83 -3.34
C PRO A 144 -16.59 7.77 -3.20
N THR A 145 -17.10 6.60 -2.85
CA THR A 145 -18.38 6.43 -2.18
C THR A 145 -18.11 6.18 -0.70
N VAL A 146 -18.45 7.14 0.17
CA VAL A 146 -18.30 7.07 1.63
C VAL A 146 -19.56 6.55 2.32
N SER A 147 -19.41 5.98 3.52
CA SER A 147 -20.52 5.63 4.42
C SER A 147 -21.22 6.87 5.02
N GLY A 148 -20.49 7.98 5.13
CA GLY A 148 -20.92 9.23 5.76
C GLY A 148 -19.72 10.07 6.18
N PRO A 149 -19.92 11.07 7.06
CA PRO A 149 -18.86 11.65 7.89
C PRO A 149 -18.26 10.61 8.84
N ALA A 150 -17.19 10.99 9.55
CA ALA A 150 -16.63 10.21 10.65
C ALA A 150 -17.63 10.05 11.81
N ASP A 151 -17.64 8.86 12.41
CA ASP A 151 -18.48 8.50 13.57
C ASP A 151 -17.86 8.91 14.93
N GLU A 152 -18.51 8.54 16.03
CA GLU A 152 -18.07 8.78 17.43
C GLU A 152 -16.67 8.19 17.73
N ASP A 153 -16.26 7.17 16.97
CA ASP A 153 -14.97 6.48 17.06
C ASP A 153 -13.90 7.07 16.12
N GLY A 154 -14.25 8.11 15.34
CA GLY A 154 -13.36 8.77 14.39
C GLY A 154 -13.07 7.95 13.13
N VAL A 155 -14.04 7.15 12.68
CA VAL A 155 -13.88 6.19 11.59
C VAL A 155 -14.66 6.63 10.35
N ILE A 156 -14.00 6.62 9.18
CA ILE A 156 -14.65 6.78 7.88
C ILE A 156 -14.46 5.48 7.09
N THR A 157 -15.53 4.97 6.46
CA THR A 157 -15.43 3.82 5.54
C THR A 157 -15.96 4.18 4.16
N GLY A 158 -15.53 3.43 3.15
CA GLY A 158 -16.02 3.63 1.79
C GLY A 158 -15.31 2.74 0.77
N HIS A 159 -15.48 3.06 -0.50
CA HIS A 159 -14.73 2.48 -1.60
C HIS A 159 -14.52 3.49 -2.73
N PHE A 160 -13.53 3.24 -3.58
CA PHE A 160 -13.33 3.94 -4.85
C PHE A 160 -12.82 2.95 -5.91
N THR A 161 -13.01 3.25 -7.19
CA THR A 161 -12.43 2.47 -8.29
C THR A 161 -11.06 3.05 -8.65
N THR A 162 -10.02 2.20 -8.78
CA THR A 162 -8.68 2.66 -9.18
C THR A 162 -8.70 3.36 -10.56
N PRO A 163 -7.98 4.47 -10.75
CA PRO A 163 -8.08 5.27 -11.97
C PRO A 163 -7.33 4.61 -13.14
N PRO A 164 -7.71 4.93 -14.40
CA PRO A 164 -7.08 4.34 -15.58
C PRO A 164 -5.64 4.85 -15.77
N ASN A 165 -4.83 4.06 -16.47
CA ASN A 165 -3.46 4.39 -16.88
C ASN A 165 -2.45 4.66 -15.74
N VAL A 166 -2.74 4.21 -14.51
CA VAL A 166 -1.74 4.24 -13.42
C VAL A 166 -0.76 3.07 -13.57
N PRO A 167 0.58 3.29 -13.57
CA PRO A 167 1.55 2.23 -13.80
C PRO A 167 1.50 1.08 -12.79
N ALA A 168 1.89 -0.13 -13.20
CA ALA A 168 2.06 -1.27 -12.30
C ALA A 168 3.22 -1.03 -11.31
N GLY A 169 3.08 -1.52 -10.07
CA GLY A 169 4.06 -1.33 -9.01
C GLY A 169 3.45 -1.10 -7.63
N SER A 170 4.17 -0.37 -6.79
CA SER A 170 3.69 0.15 -5.50
C SER A 170 3.10 1.55 -5.72
N LYS A 171 1.98 1.85 -5.06
CA LYS A 171 1.20 3.09 -5.26
C LYS A 171 0.76 3.67 -3.92
N SER A 172 0.95 4.97 -3.74
CA SER A 172 0.39 5.69 -2.59
C SER A 172 -1.11 5.87 -2.75
N ILE A 173 -1.83 5.87 -1.62
CA ILE A 173 -3.19 6.38 -1.55
C ILE A 173 -3.22 7.39 -0.40
N TYR A 174 -3.73 8.59 -0.69
CA TYR A 174 -3.80 9.72 0.22
C TYR A 174 -5.26 10.13 0.40
N PHE A 175 -5.60 10.53 1.63
CA PHE A 175 -6.94 10.93 2.07
C PHE A 175 -6.81 12.21 2.89
N GLU A 176 -7.72 13.17 2.69
CA GLU A 176 -7.73 14.45 3.42
C GLU A 176 -9.17 14.83 3.80
N GLY A 177 -9.37 15.13 5.09
CA GLY A 177 -10.65 15.49 5.69
C GLY A 177 -10.84 17.00 5.85
N SER A 178 -12.11 17.40 6.03
CA SER A 178 -12.57 18.79 6.03
C SER A 178 -12.06 19.67 7.18
N VAL A 179 -11.35 19.13 8.17
CA VAL A 179 -10.63 19.92 9.19
C VAL A 179 -9.11 19.71 9.16
N GLY A 180 -8.60 19.10 8.09
CA GLY A 180 -7.17 18.93 7.84
C GLY A 180 -6.59 17.60 8.33
N THR A 181 -7.42 16.64 8.76
CA THR A 181 -6.92 15.29 9.07
C THR A 181 -6.47 14.60 7.79
N VAL A 182 -5.18 14.27 7.72
CA VAL A 182 -4.58 13.57 6.56
C VAL A 182 -4.29 12.11 6.90
N ALA A 183 -4.54 11.19 5.97
CA ALA A 183 -4.25 9.77 6.15
C ALA A 183 -3.65 9.15 4.88
N GLY A 184 -2.77 8.16 5.04
CA GLY A 184 -2.02 7.57 3.92
C GLY A 184 -1.82 6.06 4.05
N CYS A 185 -1.87 5.36 2.91
CA CYS A 185 -1.55 3.94 2.82
C CYS A 185 -0.91 3.58 1.47
N THR A 186 -0.75 2.28 1.18
CA THR A 186 -0.10 1.78 -0.03
C THR A 186 -0.87 0.61 -0.64
N TYR A 187 -1.00 0.62 -1.96
CA TYR A 187 -1.55 -0.45 -2.79
C TYR A 187 -0.47 -1.02 -3.71
N VAL A 188 -0.48 -2.34 -3.95
CA VAL A 188 0.50 -3.00 -4.83
C VAL A 188 -0.22 -3.73 -5.97
N GLY A 189 -0.12 -3.22 -7.20
CA GLY A 189 -0.67 -3.85 -8.40
C GLY A 189 0.42 -4.47 -9.27
N ARG A 190 0.34 -5.78 -9.58
CA ARG A 190 1.29 -6.47 -10.46
C ARG A 190 0.60 -7.43 -11.43
N GLY A 191 0.65 -7.11 -12.72
CA GLY A 191 0.07 -7.92 -13.78
C GLY A 191 1.09 -8.61 -14.67
N SER A 192 0.69 -9.72 -15.27
CA SER A 192 1.37 -10.38 -16.39
C SER A 192 0.38 -10.55 -17.54
N ILE A 193 0.77 -10.22 -18.77
CA ILE A 193 -0.06 -10.38 -19.96
C ILE A 193 0.56 -11.48 -20.81
N THR A 194 -0.18 -12.57 -21.00
CA THR A 194 0.19 -13.62 -21.95
C THR A 194 -0.33 -13.21 -23.32
N VAL A 195 0.57 -12.84 -24.23
CA VAL A 195 0.26 -12.56 -25.62
C VAL A 195 0.33 -13.86 -26.40
N GLU A 196 -0.82 -14.34 -26.88
CA GLU A 196 -0.95 -15.50 -27.76
C GLU A 196 -1.16 -15.01 -29.20
N GLU A 197 -0.27 -15.41 -30.10
CA GLU A 197 -0.35 -15.04 -31.51
C GLU A 197 -0.93 -16.19 -32.33
N TYR A 198 -1.92 -15.91 -33.17
CA TYR A 198 -2.65 -16.89 -33.96
C TYR A 198 -2.61 -16.57 -35.45
N ARG A 199 -2.45 -17.60 -36.29
CA ARG A 199 -2.73 -17.51 -37.74
C ARG A 199 -3.94 -18.35 -38.09
N LEU A 200 -4.62 -17.93 -39.16
CA LEU A 200 -5.61 -18.75 -39.86
C LEU A 200 -4.95 -19.30 -41.12
N THR A 201 -4.61 -20.58 -41.12
CA THR A 201 -4.15 -21.27 -42.33
C THR A 201 -5.36 -21.85 -43.04
N SER A 202 -5.52 -21.50 -44.32
CA SER A 202 -6.54 -22.07 -45.20
C SER A 202 -5.86 -22.91 -46.29
N SER A 203 -6.15 -24.21 -46.30
CA SER A 203 -5.71 -25.13 -47.35
C SER A 203 -6.85 -25.33 -48.35
N LEU A 204 -6.55 -25.17 -49.64
CA LEU A 204 -7.52 -25.37 -50.73
C LEU A 204 -7.13 -26.61 -51.53
N GLU A 205 -7.80 -27.74 -51.29
CA GLU A 205 -7.59 -28.95 -52.09
C GLU A 205 -8.46 -28.93 -53.36
N THR A 206 -7.80 -29.23 -54.47
CA THR A 206 -8.35 -29.14 -55.83
C THR A 206 -8.36 -30.55 -56.42
N THR A 207 -9.54 -31.13 -56.66
CA THR A 207 -9.65 -32.39 -57.42
C THR A 207 -9.70 -32.08 -58.91
N THR A 208 -8.97 -32.84 -59.73
CA THR A 208 -9.00 -32.69 -61.20
C THR A 208 -9.46 -33.96 -61.91
N ASP A 209 -10.22 -33.78 -62.99
CA ASP A 209 -10.66 -34.85 -63.90
C ASP A 209 -10.72 -34.29 -65.34
N THR A 210 -10.32 -35.06 -66.33
CA THR A 210 -10.00 -34.54 -67.68
C THR A 210 -11.14 -34.71 -68.68
N MET A 211 -11.72 -33.60 -69.15
CA MET A 211 -12.66 -33.59 -70.28
C MET A 211 -12.19 -32.65 -71.42
N PRO A 212 -12.64 -32.85 -72.68
CA PRO A 212 -12.12 -32.08 -73.82
C PRO A 212 -12.60 -30.61 -73.89
N GLN A 213 -11.71 -29.68 -74.25
CA GLN A 213 -12.02 -28.25 -74.43
C GLN A 213 -12.81 -27.94 -75.72
N PRO A 214 -13.82 -27.05 -75.65
CA PRO A 214 -14.30 -26.23 -76.77
C PRO A 214 -13.78 -24.77 -76.68
N VAL A 215 -13.58 -24.10 -77.82
CA VAL A 215 -12.93 -22.78 -77.94
C VAL A 215 -13.93 -21.65 -78.23
N VAL A 216 -13.80 -20.50 -77.55
CA VAL A 216 -14.43 -19.20 -77.92
C VAL A 216 -13.47 -18.04 -77.61
N ASN A 217 -13.52 -16.94 -78.39
CA ASN A 217 -12.54 -15.84 -78.39
C ASN A 217 -13.06 -14.49 -77.85
N ASN A 218 -12.13 -13.65 -77.34
CA ASN A 218 -12.23 -12.20 -77.10
C ASN A 218 -13.21 -11.72 -75.99
N THR A 219 -13.05 -10.56 -75.34
CA THR A 219 -12.43 -9.28 -75.77
C THR A 219 -11.78 -8.49 -74.62
N VAL A 220 -10.87 -7.56 -74.93
CA VAL A 220 -10.09 -6.70 -74.00
C VAL A 220 -10.86 -5.44 -73.55
N ILE A 221 -10.63 -4.98 -72.30
CA ILE A 221 -10.63 -3.56 -71.86
C ILE A 221 -9.62 -3.37 -70.72
N ASN A 222 -8.85 -2.28 -70.73
CA ASN A 222 -7.95 -1.84 -69.65
C ASN A 222 -8.52 -0.59 -68.94
N ASN A 223 -8.12 -0.31 -67.69
CA ASN A 223 -7.95 1.08 -67.21
C ASN A 223 -7.10 1.22 -65.93
N VAL A 224 -6.71 2.47 -65.62
CA VAL A 224 -5.62 2.90 -64.69
C VAL A 224 -6.12 4.15 -63.90
N THR A 225 -5.63 4.61 -62.73
CA THR A 225 -4.25 4.77 -62.23
C THR A 225 -4.18 4.91 -60.69
N ASN A 226 -2.98 4.77 -60.11
CA ASN A 226 -2.61 5.09 -58.71
C ASN A 226 -2.77 6.59 -58.34
N VAL A 227 -2.68 6.90 -57.02
CA VAL A 227 -1.95 8.02 -56.32
C VAL A 227 -2.66 8.31 -54.97
N THR A 228 -2.13 8.07 -53.76
CA THR A 228 -0.93 8.53 -53.00
C THR A 228 -1.11 9.86 -52.22
N ASN A 229 -0.95 9.81 -50.87
CA ASN A 229 -0.32 10.79 -49.93
C ASN A 229 -0.86 10.57 -48.48
N VAL A 230 -0.12 10.61 -47.34
CA VAL A 230 1.06 11.39 -46.86
C VAL A 230 0.64 12.78 -46.32
N THR A 231 0.97 13.24 -45.08
CA THR A 231 1.83 12.72 -43.98
C THR A 231 0.98 12.44 -42.70
N ASN A 232 1.31 12.59 -41.39
CA ASN A 232 2.44 13.14 -40.60
C ASN A 232 2.58 12.46 -39.19
N ALA A 233 3.57 12.85 -38.38
CA ALA A 233 3.90 12.29 -37.04
C ALA A 233 3.64 13.26 -35.85
N ASN A 234 3.78 12.77 -34.61
CA ASN A 234 4.22 13.55 -33.43
C ASN A 234 4.68 12.63 -32.28
N SER A 235 5.69 13.06 -31.52
CA SER A 235 6.20 12.39 -30.32
C SER A 235 5.97 13.24 -29.06
N SER A 236 5.70 12.62 -27.91
CA SER A 236 5.54 13.30 -26.62
C SER A 236 6.56 12.83 -25.59
N THR A 237 7.25 13.78 -24.96
CA THR A 237 8.14 13.55 -23.82
C THR A 237 7.43 13.88 -22.51
N PRO A 238 7.45 12.99 -21.49
CA PRO A 238 6.89 13.30 -20.17
C PRO A 238 7.65 14.43 -19.46
N ILE A 239 6.93 15.28 -18.73
CA ILE A 239 7.49 16.32 -17.85
C ILE A 239 7.39 15.83 -16.41
N SER A 240 8.52 15.56 -15.76
CA SER A 240 8.58 15.19 -14.35
C SER A 240 8.46 16.42 -13.45
N ARG A 241 7.34 16.57 -12.73
CA ARG A 241 7.15 17.62 -11.74
C ARG A 241 7.54 17.11 -10.34
N SER A 242 8.75 17.41 -9.89
CA SER A 242 9.20 17.04 -8.54
C SER A 242 8.43 17.81 -7.48
N GLY A 243 7.62 17.11 -6.68
CA GLY A 243 7.10 17.64 -5.41
C GLY A 243 8.14 17.46 -4.32
N ASP A 244 8.73 18.55 -3.84
CA ASP A 244 9.72 18.52 -2.77
C ASP A 244 9.03 18.41 -1.41
N GLY A 245 9.05 17.20 -0.83
CA GLY A 245 8.33 16.81 0.39
C GLY A 245 8.96 17.37 1.67
N GLY A 246 9.09 18.70 1.76
CA GLY A 246 9.62 19.41 2.93
C GLY A 246 8.66 19.32 4.12
N GLY A 247 8.74 18.21 4.87
CA GLY A 247 7.92 17.94 6.05
C GLY A 247 7.98 19.08 7.07
N ARG A 248 6.82 19.68 7.35
CA ARG A 248 6.69 20.74 8.35
C ARG A 248 6.60 20.09 9.73
N GLY A 249 7.41 20.56 10.68
CA GLY A 249 7.31 20.15 12.07
C GLY A 249 6.08 20.80 12.70
N GLU A 250 4.94 20.14 12.55
CA GLU A 250 3.68 20.59 13.14
C GLU A 250 3.65 20.36 14.65
N GLY A 251 3.10 21.34 15.35
CA GLY A 251 3.18 21.42 16.80
C GLY A 251 2.10 20.58 17.44
N HIS A 252 2.49 19.50 18.11
CA HIS A 252 1.72 18.93 19.20
C HIS A 252 2.54 19.04 20.49
N ASP A 253 1.85 19.18 21.61
CA ASP A 253 2.43 19.04 22.94
C ASP A 253 2.73 17.55 23.22
N PRO A 254 3.99 17.17 23.54
CA PRO A 254 4.33 15.79 23.84
C PRO A 254 4.71 15.56 25.30
N LEU A 255 4.49 14.32 25.74
CA LEU A 255 5.31 13.68 26.78
C LEU A 255 6.36 12.79 26.13
N ALA A 256 7.58 12.79 26.67
CA ALA A 256 8.67 11.96 26.18
C ALA A 256 9.47 11.37 27.33
N GLN A 257 10.09 10.21 27.14
CA GLN A 257 11.06 9.65 28.07
C GLN A 257 12.32 9.29 27.28
N THR A 258 13.49 9.78 27.72
CA THR A 258 14.76 9.27 27.18
C THR A 258 15.08 7.89 27.75
N PHE A 259 15.84 7.09 27.03
CA PHE A 259 16.31 5.78 27.50
C PHE A 259 17.60 5.36 26.80
N THR A 260 18.45 4.63 27.51
CA THR A 260 19.65 3.98 26.96
C THR A 260 19.55 2.46 27.11
N LEU A 261 19.74 1.73 26.01
CA LEU A 261 19.79 0.27 26.01
C LEU A 261 21.21 -0.23 26.34
N ALA A 262 21.35 -1.21 27.23
CA ALA A 262 22.66 -1.76 27.60
C ALA A 262 23.37 -2.56 26.47
N GLN A 263 22.59 -3.11 25.54
CA GLN A 263 23.06 -3.78 24.32
C GLN A 263 22.14 -3.44 23.15
N SER A 264 22.55 -3.73 21.92
CA SER A 264 21.72 -3.47 20.73
C SER A 264 20.52 -4.41 20.64
N TRP A 265 19.37 -3.89 20.19
CA TRP A 265 18.11 -4.62 20.05
C TRP A 265 17.33 -4.15 18.83
N CYS A 266 16.41 -4.98 18.34
CA CYS A 266 15.35 -4.54 17.42
C CYS A 266 14.08 -4.25 18.24
N LEU A 267 13.72 -2.98 18.41
CA LEU A 267 12.56 -2.54 19.19
C LEU A 267 11.28 -2.67 18.35
N SER A 268 10.36 -3.55 18.74
CA SER A 268 9.12 -3.84 18.00
C SER A 268 7.92 -2.98 18.42
N ALA A 269 7.87 -2.54 19.68
CA ALA A 269 6.76 -1.79 20.26
C ALA A 269 7.20 -1.09 21.55
N ILE A 270 6.39 -0.14 21.99
CA ILE A 270 6.44 0.48 23.32
C ILE A 270 5.09 0.24 23.99
N ARG A 271 5.10 -0.05 25.29
CA ARG A 271 3.88 -0.24 26.09
C ARG A 271 3.77 0.94 27.05
N LEU A 272 2.55 1.44 27.22
CA LEU A 272 2.23 2.59 28.06
C LEU A 272 0.87 2.32 28.72
N MET A 273 0.65 2.86 29.93
CA MET A 273 -0.62 2.72 30.63
C MET A 273 -1.43 4.00 30.54
N CYS A 274 -2.65 3.92 30.03
CA CYS A 274 -3.57 5.04 29.90
C CYS A 274 -4.17 5.38 31.28
N ALA A 275 -4.05 6.63 31.70
CA ALA A 275 -4.59 7.13 32.97
C ALA A 275 -5.94 7.85 32.83
N LYS A 276 -6.21 8.42 31.65
CA LYS A 276 -7.50 8.97 31.25
C LYS A 276 -7.63 8.93 29.74
N VAL A 277 -8.81 8.59 29.22
CA VAL A 277 -9.19 8.71 27.82
C VAL A 277 -9.98 10.02 27.63
N GLY A 278 -9.59 10.82 26.64
CA GLY A 278 -10.32 11.99 26.17
C GLY A 278 -11.38 11.61 25.13
N SER A 279 -11.37 12.26 23.96
CA SER A 279 -12.25 11.86 22.86
C SER A 279 -11.85 10.49 22.30
N ARG A 280 -12.85 9.73 21.84
CA ARG A 280 -12.65 8.43 21.17
C ARG A 280 -12.16 8.57 19.74
N SER A 281 -12.53 9.66 19.07
CA SER A 281 -12.00 10.08 17.77
C SER A 281 -10.49 10.34 17.79
N ASN A 282 -9.97 10.84 18.91
CA ASN A 282 -8.61 11.40 18.98
C ASN A 282 -7.60 10.30 19.34
N SER A 283 -6.48 10.29 18.62
CA SER A 283 -5.50 9.19 18.69
C SER A 283 -4.31 9.50 19.60
N ILE A 284 -3.48 8.49 19.88
CA ILE A 284 -2.14 8.68 20.45
C ILE A 284 -1.12 8.12 19.44
N ALA A 285 -0.24 8.97 18.93
CA ALA A 285 0.93 8.55 18.18
C ALA A 285 2.14 8.44 19.12
N VAL A 286 2.91 7.36 19.01
CA VAL A 286 4.19 7.20 19.73
C VAL A 286 5.33 7.15 18.71
N GLN A 287 6.13 8.21 18.69
CA GLN A 287 7.31 8.33 17.85
C GLN A 287 8.57 7.91 18.62
N LEU A 288 9.40 7.08 18.00
CA LEU A 288 10.76 6.78 18.43
C LEU A 288 11.71 7.81 17.79
N ARG A 289 12.50 8.55 18.58
CA ARG A 289 13.35 9.64 18.09
C ARG A 289 14.81 9.51 18.57
N THR A 290 15.74 10.12 17.84
CA THR A 290 17.12 10.29 18.35
C THR A 290 17.21 11.40 19.39
N VAL A 291 18.15 11.26 20.33
CA VAL A 291 18.45 12.24 21.38
C VAL A 291 19.77 12.96 21.09
N GLU A 292 19.81 14.24 21.45
CA GLU A 292 20.98 15.12 21.45
C GLU A 292 21.00 15.93 22.76
N VAL A 293 22.11 15.89 23.50
CA VAL A 293 22.29 16.54 24.83
C VAL A 293 21.11 16.24 25.79
N GLY A 294 20.67 14.99 25.86
CA GLY A 294 19.56 14.55 26.72
C GLY A 294 18.16 14.97 26.27
N MET A 295 18.02 15.61 25.09
CA MET A 295 16.74 16.07 24.55
C MET A 295 16.35 15.36 23.24
N PRO A 296 15.06 14.99 23.03
CA PRO A 296 14.57 14.47 21.77
C PRO A 296 14.71 15.50 20.63
N THR A 297 15.31 15.05 19.54
CA THR A 297 15.44 15.81 18.28
C THR A 297 14.16 15.72 17.44
N GLN A 298 14.14 16.32 16.24
CA GLN A 298 13.07 16.11 15.25
C GLN A 298 13.25 14.85 14.38
N THR A 299 14.37 14.11 14.53
CA THR A 299 14.63 12.91 13.73
C THR A 299 13.85 11.72 14.28
N VAL A 300 12.70 11.45 13.67
CA VAL A 300 11.89 10.25 13.92
C VAL A 300 12.54 9.04 13.22
N LEU A 301 12.65 7.93 13.97
CA LEU A 301 13.18 6.64 13.52
C LEU A 301 12.07 5.65 13.16
N ALA A 302 10.94 5.72 13.88
CA ALA A 302 9.69 5.04 13.57
C ALA A 302 8.54 5.68 14.35
N GLU A 303 7.32 5.34 13.94
CA GLU A 303 6.08 5.79 14.57
C GLU A 303 5.11 4.62 14.72
N ALA A 304 4.30 4.67 15.78
CA ALA A 304 3.22 3.73 16.05
C ALA A 304 1.95 4.52 16.36
N PHE A 305 0.91 4.32 15.56
CA PHE A 305 -0.41 4.92 15.74
C PHE A 305 -1.27 4.03 16.64
N VAL A 306 -1.91 4.62 17.66
CA VAL A 306 -2.87 3.95 18.55
C VAL A 306 -4.22 4.66 18.45
N PRO A 307 -5.25 4.01 17.87
CA PRO A 307 -6.60 4.57 17.79
C PRO A 307 -7.15 4.93 19.18
N GLY A 308 -7.92 6.02 19.29
CA GLY A 308 -8.59 6.40 20.54
C GLY A 308 -9.58 5.33 21.02
N THR A 309 -10.07 4.48 20.12
CA THR A 309 -10.88 3.28 20.38
C THR A 309 -10.14 2.14 21.11
N ASP A 310 -8.84 1.96 20.85
CA ASP A 310 -8.03 0.90 21.49
C ASP A 310 -7.62 1.25 22.94
N LEU A 311 -7.87 2.48 23.39
CA LEU A 311 -7.49 2.96 24.72
C LEU A 311 -8.53 2.58 25.79
N VAL A 312 -8.08 2.18 26.98
CA VAL A 312 -8.93 1.92 28.15
C VAL A 312 -8.30 2.52 29.40
N GLU A 313 -9.09 3.25 30.20
CA GLU A 313 -8.61 3.88 31.43
C GLU A 313 -8.15 2.85 32.45
N GLY A 314 -6.96 3.03 33.00
CA GLY A 314 -6.35 2.09 33.95
C GLY A 314 -5.52 0.97 33.30
N GLU A 315 -5.62 0.79 31.99
CA GLU A 315 -5.09 -0.37 31.25
C GLU A 315 -3.88 -0.04 30.35
N VAL A 316 -3.18 -1.10 29.93
CA VAL A 316 -1.95 -1.03 29.14
C VAL A 316 -2.24 -1.16 27.65
N PHE A 317 -1.92 -0.12 26.88
CA PHE A 317 -1.91 -0.20 25.42
C PHE A 317 -0.51 -0.50 24.87
N THR A 318 -0.44 -0.99 23.63
CA THR A 318 0.84 -1.32 22.96
C THR A 318 0.96 -0.54 21.66
N ALA A 319 1.76 0.53 21.70
CA ALA A 319 2.15 1.28 20.50
C ALA A 319 3.16 0.45 19.70
N ARG A 320 2.66 -0.28 18.71
CA ARG A 320 3.42 -1.22 17.87
C ARG A 320 3.94 -0.56 16.60
N PHE A 321 5.25 -0.60 16.37
CA PHE A 321 5.84 -0.08 15.15
C PHE A 321 5.54 -1.01 13.96
N ASN A 322 5.43 -0.44 12.76
CA ASN A 322 5.20 -1.18 11.51
C ASN A 322 6.28 -2.23 11.19
N PHE A 323 7.46 -2.10 11.77
CA PHE A 323 8.56 -3.06 11.74
C PHE A 323 9.50 -2.84 12.95
N PRO A 324 10.21 -3.87 13.43
CA PRO A 324 11.19 -3.71 14.50
C PRO A 324 12.38 -2.82 14.09
N VAL A 325 12.68 -1.80 14.89
CA VAL A 325 13.74 -0.81 14.62
C VAL A 325 15.04 -1.22 15.31
N PHE A 326 16.14 -1.34 14.56
CA PHE A 326 17.44 -1.60 15.16
C PHE A 326 17.95 -0.37 15.93
N LEU A 327 18.13 -0.52 17.24
CA LEU A 327 18.73 0.46 18.15
C LEU A 327 20.06 -0.07 18.67
N GLN A 328 21.07 0.80 18.66
CA GLN A 328 22.42 0.47 19.12
C GLN A 328 22.54 0.60 20.64
N GLY A 329 23.12 -0.41 21.31
CA GLY A 329 23.42 -0.35 22.73
C GLY A 329 24.44 0.74 23.08
N GLY A 330 24.28 1.36 24.25
CA GLY A 330 25.11 2.48 24.71
C GLY A 330 24.82 3.83 24.05
N ARG A 331 23.79 3.93 23.20
CA ARG A 331 23.26 5.20 22.67
C ARG A 331 21.93 5.53 23.34
N GLU A 332 21.76 6.81 23.67
CA GLU A 332 20.50 7.36 24.15
C GLU A 332 19.52 7.60 22.99
N PHE A 333 18.28 7.20 23.20
CA PHE A 333 17.13 7.45 22.34
C PHE A 333 15.99 8.01 23.21
N ALA A 334 14.90 8.43 22.58
CA ALA A 334 13.68 8.77 23.30
C ALA A 334 12.47 8.21 22.57
N PHE A 335 11.39 7.98 23.31
CA PHE A 335 10.07 7.94 22.70
C PHE A 335 9.28 9.16 23.09
N VAL A 336 8.35 9.55 22.22
CA VAL A 336 7.57 10.77 22.29
C VAL A 336 6.12 10.40 22.01
N ALA A 337 5.26 10.49 23.03
CA ALA A 337 3.81 10.36 22.89
C ALA A 337 3.21 11.71 22.50
N LEU A 338 2.37 11.71 21.47
CA LEU A 338 1.74 12.87 20.84
C LEU A 338 0.23 12.63 20.78
N THR A 339 -0.56 13.70 20.87
CA THR A 339 -2.00 13.69 20.63
C THR A 339 -2.52 15.09 20.34
N ASP A 340 -3.63 15.18 19.64
CA ASP A 340 -4.48 16.37 19.49
C ASP A 340 -5.48 16.54 20.64
N ASP A 341 -5.60 15.55 21.53
CA ASP A 341 -6.55 15.56 22.65
C ASP A 341 -6.03 16.22 23.93
N ALA A 342 -6.83 17.13 24.49
CA ALA A 342 -6.48 17.87 25.70
C ALA A 342 -6.59 17.07 27.02
N GLU A 343 -7.20 15.89 27.04
CA GLU A 343 -7.56 15.10 28.21
C GLU A 343 -6.88 13.72 28.26
N HIS A 344 -6.46 13.15 27.12
CA HIS A 344 -5.63 11.94 27.06
C HIS A 344 -4.40 12.08 27.96
N SER A 345 -4.22 11.11 28.87
CA SER A 345 -3.14 11.13 29.86
C SER A 345 -2.57 9.75 30.13
N LEU A 346 -1.30 9.73 30.54
CA LEU A 346 -0.53 8.51 30.83
C LEU A 346 -0.22 8.43 32.32
N PHE A 347 -0.02 7.22 32.84
CA PHE A 347 0.48 7.05 34.21
C PHE A 347 1.98 7.36 34.28
N VAL A 348 2.35 8.10 35.32
CA VAL A 348 3.75 8.34 35.71
C VAL A 348 3.95 7.96 37.18
N ALA A 349 5.16 7.50 37.50
CA ALA A 349 5.66 7.34 38.86
C ALA A 349 6.41 8.60 39.28
N GLU A 350 6.07 9.20 40.43
CA GLU A 350 6.76 10.36 41.00
C GLU A 350 7.36 9.99 42.37
N ILE A 351 8.62 10.36 42.59
CA ILE A 351 9.36 10.07 43.83
C ILE A 351 8.67 10.76 45.03
N GLY A 352 8.59 10.06 46.15
CA GLY A 352 7.93 10.53 47.38
C GLY A 352 6.40 10.44 47.35
N LYS A 353 5.78 9.94 46.28
CA LYS A 353 4.35 9.59 46.27
C LYS A 353 4.11 8.13 46.67
N ILE A 354 2.85 7.80 46.86
CA ILE A 354 2.39 6.42 47.05
C ILE A 354 2.19 5.78 45.67
N ASP A 355 2.75 4.58 45.50
CA ASP A 355 2.55 3.70 44.36
C ASP A 355 1.15 3.05 44.44
N LEU A 356 0.31 3.27 43.43
CA LEU A 356 -1.11 2.88 43.44
C LEU A 356 -1.32 1.36 43.54
N ASP A 357 -0.38 0.57 43.01
CA ASP A 357 -0.49 -0.89 42.96
C ASP A 357 0.00 -1.59 44.24
N THR A 358 0.96 -1.00 44.98
CA THR A 358 1.53 -1.60 46.19
C THR A 358 1.24 -0.85 47.48
N ASN A 359 0.67 0.36 47.40
CA ASN A 359 0.46 1.27 48.54
C ASN A 359 1.75 1.63 49.32
N ALA A 360 2.93 1.39 48.75
CA ALA A 360 4.22 1.78 49.30
C ALA A 360 4.65 3.16 48.77
N VAL A 361 5.55 3.85 49.48
CA VAL A 361 6.15 5.10 48.98
C VAL A 361 7.22 4.78 47.93
N ILE A 362 7.21 5.51 46.82
CA ILE A 362 8.25 5.47 45.78
C ILE A 362 9.48 6.22 46.31
N SER A 363 10.37 5.49 47.00
CA SER A 363 11.50 6.07 47.75
C SER A 363 12.80 6.24 46.96
N GLU A 364 12.87 5.67 45.75
CA GLU A 364 14.03 5.72 44.84
C GLU A 364 13.50 5.97 43.41
N GLN A 365 14.32 6.54 42.51
CA GLN A 365 13.91 6.76 41.12
C GLN A 365 13.68 5.39 40.43
N PRO A 366 12.45 5.09 39.94
CA PRO A 366 12.17 3.79 39.33
C PRO A 366 12.93 3.53 38.03
N PHE A 367 13.41 4.58 37.36
CA PHE A 367 14.07 4.52 36.07
C PHE A 367 15.42 5.24 36.12
N THR A 368 16.53 4.51 36.01
CA THR A 368 17.89 5.08 36.15
C THR A 368 18.62 5.25 34.81
N VAL A 369 17.93 5.07 33.68
CA VAL A 369 18.55 4.99 32.34
C VAL A 369 18.07 6.06 31.35
N GLY A 370 17.40 7.10 31.85
CA GLY A 370 16.91 8.27 31.11
C GLY A 370 15.92 9.09 31.94
N VAL A 371 15.25 10.09 31.36
CA VAL A 371 14.43 11.07 32.11
C VAL A 371 13.11 11.40 31.39
N LEU A 372 12.06 11.68 32.17
CA LEU A 372 10.78 12.22 31.68
C LEU A 372 10.89 13.69 31.28
N LEU A 373 10.31 14.01 30.13
CA LEU A 373 10.30 15.33 29.50
C LEU A 373 8.88 15.69 29.06
N SER A 374 8.54 16.98 29.08
CA SER A 374 7.33 17.50 28.43
C SER A 374 7.67 18.71 27.55
N SER A 375 6.94 18.93 26.47
CA SER A 375 7.12 20.10 25.59
C SER A 375 5.76 20.65 25.14
N SER A 376 5.74 21.90 24.67
CA SER A 376 4.57 22.53 24.02
C SER A 376 4.76 22.77 22.52
N ASN A 377 5.82 22.20 21.94
CA ASN A 377 6.25 22.43 20.55
C ASN A 377 7.24 21.37 20.03
N ALA A 378 7.29 20.20 20.67
CA ALA A 378 8.24 19.10 20.42
C ALA A 378 9.71 19.50 20.22
N SER A 379 10.18 20.62 20.79
CA SER A 379 11.54 21.16 20.56
C SER A 379 12.15 21.85 21.76
N THR A 380 11.36 22.62 22.53
CA THR A 380 11.75 23.13 23.85
C THR A 380 11.21 22.17 24.91
N TRP A 381 12.10 21.48 25.63
CA TRP A 381 11.73 20.43 26.59
C TRP A 381 11.93 20.87 28.05
N THR A 382 10.93 20.63 28.88
CA THR A 382 10.96 20.76 30.34
C THR A 382 11.30 19.40 30.95
N VAL A 383 12.26 19.37 31.88
CA VAL A 383 12.80 18.13 32.48
C VAL A 383 12.13 17.83 33.83
N HIS A 384 11.64 16.60 34.00
CA HIS A 384 10.96 16.13 35.21
C HIS A 384 11.79 15.07 35.94
N ASN A 385 12.94 15.46 36.49
CA ASN A 385 13.89 14.54 37.17
C ASN A 385 13.30 13.76 38.38
N GLU A 386 12.09 14.12 38.82
CA GLU A 386 11.38 13.52 39.96
C GLU A 386 10.32 12.50 39.54
N ALA A 387 10.11 12.27 38.24
CA ALA A 387 9.10 11.35 37.72
C ALA A 387 9.51 10.63 36.43
N ASP A 388 8.88 9.47 36.18
CA ASP A 388 9.10 8.61 35.02
C ASP A 388 7.78 8.07 34.46
N LEU A 389 7.69 7.82 33.14
CA LEU A 389 6.54 7.18 32.49
C LEU A 389 6.48 5.66 32.75
N TRP A 390 5.26 5.15 32.95
CA TRP A 390 4.99 3.70 33.07
C TRP A 390 5.22 2.98 31.73
N LEU A 391 6.00 1.88 31.72
CA LEU A 391 6.34 1.09 30.52
C LEU A 391 6.83 -0.36 30.78
#